data_AF-A0A838W8J9-F1
#
_entry.id   AF-A0A838W8J9-F1
#
_cell.length_a   1.000
_cell.length_b   1.000
_cell.length_c   1.000
_cell.angle_alpha   90.00
_cell.angle_beta   90.00
_cell.angle_gamma   90.00
#
_symmetry.space_group_name_H-M   'P 1'
#
loop_
_entity.id
_entity.type
_entity.pdbx_description
1 polymer ?
#
loop_
_entity_poly.entity_id
_entity_poly.type
_entity_poly.pdbx_seq_one_letter_code
_entity_poly.pdbx_strand_id
1 'polypeptide(L)'
;MVRMKRAFAIALVTLALPAAAAAQQRAPAPVTSAQQAQAPNEQQMQQWMTELQQIHGKLEAIQAKAAEDPQLRAAQESLGTEIRTAMEKADPTLPTSMQRVQTLESEAVQAQQAGDQAKLEQLAREAQTIQARFMEAQAKAFQQPEIATRLEAFQTRLESRMVEVDPAASGLIQRLKELEGKLATAMQAPRR
;
A
#
# COMPACT_ATOMS: atom_id res chain seq x y z
N MET A 1 6.44 28.90 24.97
CA MET A 1 6.39 28.03 26.16
C MET A 1 5.32 28.55 27.11
N VAL A 2 4.13 27.93 27.15
CA VAL A 2 3.17 28.12 28.24
C VAL A 2 2.53 26.76 28.50
N ARG A 3 2.91 26.14 29.61
CA ARG A 3 2.36 24.88 30.12
C ARG A 3 1.09 25.20 30.87
N MET A 4 -0.05 24.65 30.46
CA MET A 4 -1.27 24.70 31.27
C MET A 4 -1.66 23.29 31.68
N LYS A 5 -1.18 22.93 32.88
CA LYS A 5 -1.65 21.78 33.65
C LYS A 5 -2.97 22.18 34.30
N ARG A 6 -4.05 21.44 34.07
CA ARG A 6 -5.18 21.38 35.00
C ARG A 6 -5.62 19.93 35.17
N ALA A 7 -5.35 19.45 36.37
CA ALA A 7 -5.82 18.22 36.96
C ALA A 7 -7.25 18.40 37.50
N PHE A 8 -7.78 17.32 38.10
CA PHE A 8 -9.05 17.14 38.81
C PHE A 8 -10.25 16.76 37.92
N ALA A 9 -11.11 15.80 38.26
CA ALA A 9 -11.31 15.11 39.53
C ALA A 9 -11.86 13.68 39.32
N ILE A 10 -11.56 12.85 40.31
CA ILE A 10 -12.03 11.49 40.54
C ILE A 10 -13.51 11.53 40.94
N ALA A 11 -14.34 10.67 40.34
CA ALA A 11 -15.66 10.34 40.87
C ALA A 11 -15.71 8.81 41.13
N LEU A 12 -15.52 8.48 42.41
CA LEU A 12 -15.82 7.18 43.01
C LEU A 12 -17.33 7.05 43.15
N VAL A 13 -17.93 6.00 42.56
CA VAL A 13 -19.23 5.48 43.00
C VAL A 13 -19.10 3.97 43.19
N THR A 14 -19.23 3.61 44.45
CA THR A 14 -19.26 2.26 45.02
C THR A 14 -20.69 1.70 45.08
N LEU A 15 -20.77 0.37 45.12
CA LEU A 15 -21.84 -0.51 45.63
C LEU A 15 -22.97 -0.90 44.64
N ALA A 16 -22.99 -2.18 44.25
CA ALA A 16 -23.74 -3.21 44.99
C ALA A 16 -23.45 -4.62 44.44
N LEU A 17 -23.22 -5.57 45.36
CA LEU A 17 -23.08 -7.00 45.12
C LEU A 17 -24.47 -7.67 45.00
N PRO A 18 -24.56 -8.80 44.28
CA PRO A 18 -25.09 -9.99 44.93
C PRO A 18 -24.17 -11.20 44.74
N ALA A 19 -23.97 -11.88 45.87
CA ALA A 19 -23.36 -13.19 45.97
C ALA A 19 -24.24 -14.24 45.26
N ALA A 20 -23.64 -15.01 44.36
CA ALA A 20 -24.15 -16.32 43.96
C ALA A 20 -22.98 -17.30 44.06
N ALA A 21 -23.00 -18.06 45.15
CA ALA A 21 -22.18 -19.24 45.34
C ALA A 21 -22.62 -20.30 44.32
N ALA A 22 -21.71 -20.67 43.42
CA ALA A 22 -21.76 -21.94 42.72
C ALA A 22 -20.34 -22.52 42.70
N ALA A 23 -20.11 -23.43 43.63
CA ALA A 23 -18.94 -24.30 43.62
C ALA A 23 -18.97 -25.14 42.34
N GLN A 24 -18.06 -24.86 41.40
CA GLN A 24 -17.70 -25.76 40.32
C GLN A 24 -16.21 -26.05 40.43
N GLN A 25 -15.89 -27.22 40.99
CA GLN A 25 -14.61 -27.89 40.85
C GLN A 25 -14.34 -28.07 39.34
N ARG A 26 -13.55 -27.17 38.76
CA ARG A 26 -12.93 -27.37 37.45
C ARG A 26 -11.56 -28.00 37.66
N ALA A 27 -11.41 -29.20 37.11
CA ALA A 27 -10.13 -29.87 36.95
C ALA A 27 -9.10 -28.93 36.28
N PRO A 28 -7.80 -28.98 36.67
CA PRO A 28 -6.77 -28.24 35.97
C PRO A 28 -6.66 -28.78 34.53
N ALA A 29 -7.11 -27.98 33.57
CA ALA A 29 -6.84 -28.23 32.16
C ALA A 29 -5.33 -28.18 31.91
N PRO A 30 -4.77 -29.04 31.04
CA PRO A 30 -3.36 -28.98 30.67
C PRO A 30 -3.06 -27.61 30.08
N VAL A 31 -2.11 -26.90 30.68
CA VAL A 31 -1.48 -25.71 30.11
C VAL A 31 -0.78 -26.14 28.83
N THR A 32 -1.48 -26.05 27.70
CA THR A 32 -0.85 -25.99 26.38
C THR A 32 0.12 -24.82 26.41
N SER A 33 1.41 -25.15 26.42
CA SER A 33 2.52 -24.23 26.20
C SER A 33 2.24 -23.51 24.90
N ALA A 34 1.68 -22.30 24.99
CA ALA A 34 1.64 -21.38 23.89
C ALA A 34 3.10 -21.19 23.47
N GLN A 35 3.47 -21.78 22.33
CA GLN A 35 4.70 -21.45 21.61
C GLN A 35 4.64 -19.94 21.37
N GLN A 36 5.28 -19.20 22.27
CA GLN A 36 5.53 -17.78 22.10
C GLN A 36 6.39 -17.70 20.85
N ALA A 37 5.78 -17.31 19.73
CA ALA A 37 6.49 -16.97 18.51
C ALA A 37 7.52 -15.89 18.89
N GLN A 38 8.78 -16.30 19.01
CA GLN A 38 9.87 -15.38 19.26
C GLN A 38 9.95 -14.42 18.09
N ALA A 39 10.00 -13.12 18.38
CA ALA A 39 10.22 -12.11 17.36
C ALA A 39 11.52 -12.44 16.61
N PRO A 40 11.56 -12.31 15.28
CA PRO A 40 12.77 -12.58 14.52
C PRO A 40 13.89 -11.66 14.99
N ASN A 41 15.11 -12.21 15.06
CA ASN A 41 16.27 -11.41 15.43
C ASN A 41 16.73 -10.51 14.25
N GLU A 42 17.58 -9.54 14.54
CA GLU A 42 18.06 -8.57 13.54
C GLU A 42 18.73 -9.24 12.33
N GLN A 43 19.51 -10.30 12.58
CA GLN A 43 20.19 -11.05 11.53
C GLN A 43 19.21 -11.76 10.58
N GLN A 44 18.13 -12.34 11.11
CA GLN A 44 17.07 -12.95 10.29
C GLN A 44 16.35 -11.89 9.44
N MET A 45 16.08 -10.70 10.00
CA MET A 45 15.50 -9.60 9.22
C MET A 45 16.42 -9.14 8.08
N GLN A 46 17.73 -9.02 8.34
CA GLN A 46 18.71 -8.69 7.31
C GLN A 46 18.78 -9.75 6.19
N GLN A 47 18.71 -11.03 6.55
CA GLN A 47 18.65 -12.13 5.59
C GLN A 47 17.39 -12.07 4.73
N TRP A 48 16.21 -11.87 5.34
CA TRP A 48 14.96 -11.74 4.59
C TRP A 48 14.97 -10.54 3.65
N MET A 49 15.50 -9.39 4.09
CA MET A 49 15.63 -8.21 3.23
C MET A 49 16.56 -8.46 2.04
N THR A 50 17.68 -9.15 2.26
CA THR A 50 18.62 -9.51 1.18
C THR A 50 17.97 -10.45 0.18
N GLU A 51 17.26 -11.47 0.67
CA GLU A 51 16.55 -12.43 -0.18
C GLU A 51 15.44 -11.75 -0.99
N LEU A 52 14.67 -10.86 -0.36
CA LEU A 52 13.63 -10.06 -1.00
C LEU A 52 14.18 -9.26 -2.19
N GLN A 53 15.30 -8.56 -1.99
CA GLN A 53 15.97 -7.78 -3.05
C GLN A 53 16.42 -8.67 -4.22
N GLN A 54 16.99 -9.84 -3.93
CA GLN A 54 17.39 -10.79 -4.97
C GLN A 54 16.21 -11.33 -5.76
N ILE A 55 15.11 -11.65 -5.09
CA ILE A 55 13.88 -12.14 -5.73
C ILE A 55 13.27 -11.04 -6.60
N HIS A 56 13.19 -9.80 -6.09
CA HIS A 56 12.72 -8.65 -6.88
C HIS A 56 13.53 -8.49 -8.17
N GLY A 57 14.86 -8.47 -8.11
CA GLY A 57 15.69 -8.30 -9.31
C GLY A 57 15.49 -9.42 -10.34
N LYS A 58 15.31 -10.66 -9.89
CA LYS A 58 15.00 -11.79 -10.78
C LYS A 58 13.62 -11.66 -11.40
N LEU A 59 12.60 -11.37 -10.60
CA LEU A 59 11.22 -11.21 -11.09
C LEU A 59 11.09 -10.02 -12.04
N GLU A 60 11.78 -8.91 -11.79
CA GLU A 60 11.81 -7.75 -12.68
C GLU A 60 12.37 -8.10 -14.07
N ALA A 61 13.49 -8.84 -14.12
CA ALA A 61 14.07 -9.30 -15.38
C ALA A 61 13.14 -10.27 -16.14
N ILE A 62 12.42 -11.14 -15.44
CA ILE A 62 11.42 -12.04 -16.04
C ILE A 62 10.21 -11.24 -16.53
N GLN A 63 9.72 -10.30 -15.72
CA GLN A 63 8.60 -9.43 -16.06
C GLN A 63 8.90 -8.57 -17.28
N ALA A 64 10.11 -8.01 -17.40
CA ALA A 64 10.51 -7.21 -18.56
C ALA A 64 10.42 -8.03 -19.86
N LYS A 65 10.89 -9.28 -19.84
CA LYS A 65 10.75 -10.22 -20.96
C LYS A 65 9.29 -10.61 -21.22
N ALA A 66 8.51 -10.86 -20.17
CA ALA A 66 7.09 -11.17 -20.30
C ALA A 66 6.31 -9.99 -20.93
N ALA A 67 6.67 -8.75 -20.59
CA ALA A 67 6.12 -7.52 -21.17
C ALA A 67 6.47 -7.31 -22.65
N GLU A 68 7.37 -8.11 -23.22
CA GLU A 68 7.58 -8.13 -24.67
C GLU A 68 6.42 -8.79 -25.42
N ASP A 69 5.58 -9.55 -24.72
CA ASP A 69 4.40 -10.18 -25.29
C ASP A 69 3.36 -9.14 -25.78
N PRO A 70 2.97 -9.17 -27.07
CA PRO A 70 2.07 -8.16 -27.63
C PRO A 70 0.66 -8.23 -27.04
N GLN A 71 0.19 -9.41 -26.62
CA GLN A 71 -1.13 -9.55 -25.98
C GLN A 71 -1.12 -8.97 -24.57
N LEU A 72 0.00 -9.12 -23.85
CA LEU A 72 0.16 -8.53 -22.53
C LEU A 72 0.25 -7.00 -22.61
N ARG A 73 0.98 -6.44 -23.58
CA ARG A 73 1.00 -4.99 -23.83
C ARG A 73 -0.39 -4.44 -24.15
N ALA A 74 -1.11 -5.08 -25.06
CA ALA A 74 -2.48 -4.68 -25.41
C ALA A 74 -3.42 -4.74 -24.19
N ALA A 75 -3.27 -5.77 -23.34
CA ALA A 75 -4.04 -5.86 -22.10
C ALA A 75 -3.69 -4.75 -21.11
N GLN A 76 -2.40 -4.39 -20.98
CA GLN A 76 -1.94 -3.28 -20.13
C GLN A 76 -2.49 -1.93 -20.61
N GLU A 77 -2.43 -1.66 -21.92
CA GLU A 77 -2.97 -0.44 -22.53
C GLU A 77 -4.49 -0.33 -22.34
N SER A 78 -5.21 -1.44 -22.56
CA SER A 78 -6.65 -1.52 -22.32
C SER A 78 -6.99 -1.24 -20.86
N LEU A 79 -6.29 -1.89 -19.92
CA LEU A 79 -6.48 -1.67 -18.48
C LEU A 79 -6.19 -0.22 -18.09
N GLY A 80 -5.11 0.38 -18.60
CA GLY A 80 -4.77 1.79 -18.36
C GLY A 80 -5.85 2.75 -18.89
N THR A 81 -6.45 2.45 -20.03
CA THR A 81 -7.56 3.22 -20.61
C THR A 81 -8.84 3.08 -19.78
N GLU A 82 -9.16 1.87 -19.32
CA GLU A 82 -10.30 1.60 -18.45
C GLU A 82 -10.16 2.34 -17.10
N ILE A 83 -8.98 2.28 -16.48
CA ILE A 83 -8.69 3.03 -15.24
C ILE A 83 -8.81 4.53 -15.47
N ARG A 84 -8.22 5.07 -16.54
CA ARG A 84 -8.34 6.51 -16.86
C ARG A 84 -9.81 6.91 -17.02
N THR A 85 -10.58 6.13 -17.77
CA THR A 85 -12.01 6.38 -17.97
C THR A 85 -12.77 6.34 -16.63
N ALA A 86 -12.44 5.39 -15.76
CA ALA A 86 -13.01 5.29 -14.42
C ALA A 86 -12.66 6.52 -13.54
N MET A 87 -11.43 7.03 -13.64
CA MET A 87 -10.98 8.24 -12.96
C MET A 87 -11.71 9.49 -13.49
N GLU A 88 -11.87 9.63 -14.79
CA GLU A 88 -12.61 10.75 -15.41
C GLU A 88 -14.10 10.74 -15.05
N LYS A 89 -14.70 9.54 -14.90
CA LYS A 89 -16.06 9.43 -14.35
C LYS A 89 -16.12 9.86 -12.89
N ALA A 90 -15.08 9.59 -12.11
CA ALA A 90 -15.01 9.96 -10.70
C ALA A 90 -14.73 11.46 -10.48
N ASP A 91 -13.94 12.08 -11.35
CA ASP A 91 -13.72 13.54 -11.43
C ASP A 91 -13.73 14.02 -12.90
N PRO A 92 -14.86 14.57 -13.39
CA PRO A 92 -14.99 15.03 -14.77
C PRO A 92 -14.05 16.18 -15.17
N THR A 93 -13.42 16.87 -14.19
CA THR A 93 -12.47 17.95 -14.46
C THR A 93 -11.02 17.47 -14.50
N LEU A 94 -10.80 16.17 -14.29
CA LEU A 94 -9.47 15.57 -14.31
C LEU A 94 -8.73 15.79 -15.65
N PRO A 95 -9.36 15.67 -16.83
CA PRO A 95 -8.68 15.96 -18.11
C PRO A 95 -8.12 17.38 -18.17
N THR A 96 -8.91 18.37 -17.73
CA THR A 96 -8.47 19.77 -17.66
C THR A 96 -7.32 19.94 -16.67
N SER A 97 -7.38 19.26 -15.52
CA SER A 97 -6.32 19.30 -14.52
C SER A 97 -5.01 18.69 -15.04
N MET A 98 -5.08 17.60 -15.82
CA MET A 98 -3.90 17.00 -16.46
C MET A 98 -3.27 17.91 -17.51
N GLN A 99 -4.09 18.58 -18.33
CA GLN A 99 -3.60 19.60 -19.27
C GLN A 99 -2.93 20.76 -18.51
N ARG A 100 -3.49 21.17 -17.36
CA ARG A 100 -2.91 22.22 -16.54
C ARG A 100 -1.52 21.83 -16.04
N VAL A 101 -1.30 20.60 -15.59
CA VAL A 101 0.04 20.12 -15.15
C VAL A 101 1.10 20.32 -16.22
N GLN A 102 0.79 20.02 -17.49
CA GLN A 102 1.74 20.20 -18.60
C GLN A 102 2.17 21.66 -18.76
N THR A 103 1.26 22.60 -18.49
CA THR A 103 1.57 24.04 -18.54
C THR A 103 2.30 24.54 -17.29
N LEU A 104 2.03 23.96 -16.11
CA LEU A 104 2.66 24.36 -14.84
C LEU A 104 4.18 24.25 -14.89
N GLU A 105 4.72 23.21 -15.53
CA GLU A 105 6.18 23.01 -15.64
C GLU A 105 6.83 24.17 -16.40
N SER A 106 6.26 24.54 -17.56
CA SER A 106 6.76 25.68 -18.35
C SER A 106 6.65 27.01 -17.61
N GLU A 107 5.55 27.24 -16.87
CA GLU A 107 5.37 28.45 -16.06
C GLU A 107 6.35 28.49 -14.88
N ALA A 108 6.66 27.34 -14.28
CA ALA A 108 7.61 27.27 -13.18
C ALA A 108 9.03 27.58 -13.65
N VAL A 109 9.45 27.06 -14.81
CA VAL A 109 10.75 27.40 -15.40
C VAL A 109 10.86 28.89 -15.69
N GLN A 110 9.82 29.50 -16.26
CA GLN A 110 9.80 30.95 -16.51
C GLN A 110 9.85 31.77 -15.23
N ALA A 111 9.04 31.41 -14.23
CA ALA A 111 9.04 32.09 -12.92
C ALA A 111 10.39 31.97 -12.22
N GLN A 112 11.05 30.81 -12.31
CA GLN A 112 12.39 30.60 -11.78
C GLN A 112 13.44 31.47 -12.47
N GLN A 113 13.40 31.57 -13.81
CA GLN A 113 14.31 32.43 -14.57
C GLN A 113 14.10 33.92 -14.26
N ALA A 114 12.85 34.33 -14.00
CA ALA A 114 12.49 35.69 -13.63
C ALA A 114 12.75 36.01 -12.15
N GLY A 115 13.11 35.02 -11.32
CA GLY A 115 13.21 35.20 -9.86
C GLY A 115 11.87 35.47 -9.17
N ASP A 116 10.75 35.09 -9.79
CA ASP A 116 9.39 35.30 -9.27
C ASP A 116 8.99 34.20 -8.29
N GLN A 117 9.44 34.36 -7.04
CA GLN A 117 9.17 33.42 -5.96
C GLN A 117 7.66 33.31 -5.64
N ALA A 118 6.90 34.41 -5.76
CA ALA A 118 5.47 34.42 -5.47
C ALA A 118 4.70 33.54 -6.47
N LYS A 119 5.05 33.62 -7.76
CA LYS A 119 4.49 32.76 -8.80
C LYS A 119 4.89 31.30 -8.58
N LEU A 120 6.15 31.01 -8.22
CA LEU A 120 6.58 29.64 -7.91
C LEU A 120 5.76 29.02 -6.77
N GLU A 121 5.53 29.75 -5.69
CA GLU A 121 4.70 29.28 -4.57
C GLU A 121 3.25 29.04 -4.98
N GLN A 122 2.69 29.90 -5.85
CA GLN A 122 1.35 29.70 -6.38
C GLN A 122 1.26 28.42 -7.21
N LEU A 123 2.21 28.21 -8.13
CA LEU A 123 2.27 27.02 -8.99
C LEU A 123 2.43 25.75 -8.16
N ALA A 124 3.23 25.79 -7.09
CA ALA A 124 3.40 24.66 -6.18
C ALA A 124 2.09 24.29 -5.47
N ARG A 125 1.33 25.27 -4.96
CA ARG A 125 0.01 25.03 -4.35
C ARG A 125 -1.00 24.47 -5.36
N GLU A 126 -0.97 24.97 -6.60
CA GLU A 126 -1.82 24.47 -7.68
C GLU A 126 -1.50 23.01 -8.01
N ALA A 127 -0.22 22.68 -8.16
CA ALA A 127 0.24 21.30 -8.41
C ALA A 127 -0.18 20.34 -7.29
N GLN A 128 -0.03 20.74 -6.02
CA GLN A 128 -0.50 19.96 -4.87
C GLN A 128 -2.01 19.70 -4.91
N THR A 129 -2.79 20.70 -5.28
CA THR A 129 -4.25 20.57 -5.41
C THR A 129 -4.61 19.57 -6.51
N ILE A 130 -3.99 19.67 -7.69
CA ILE A 130 -4.22 18.73 -8.78
C ILE A 130 -3.81 17.31 -8.38
N GLN A 131 -2.66 17.15 -7.71
CA GLN A 131 -2.19 15.86 -7.24
C GLN A 131 -3.19 15.20 -6.26
N ALA A 132 -3.71 15.95 -5.30
CA ALA A 132 -4.70 15.44 -4.35
C ALA A 132 -5.96 14.93 -5.05
N ARG A 133 -6.46 15.69 -6.04
CA ARG A 133 -7.64 15.30 -6.83
C ARG A 133 -7.38 14.04 -7.66
N PHE A 134 -6.21 13.95 -8.29
CA PHE A 134 -5.81 12.77 -9.05
C PHE A 134 -5.76 11.52 -8.15
N MET A 135 -5.17 11.62 -6.95
CA MET A 135 -5.13 10.52 -5.98
C MET A 135 -6.53 10.10 -5.53
N GLU A 136 -7.43 11.05 -5.28
CA GLU A 136 -8.82 10.75 -4.92
C GLU A 136 -9.57 10.05 -6.06
N ALA A 137 -9.46 10.57 -7.29
CA ALA A 137 -10.08 9.95 -8.48
C ALA A 137 -9.53 8.54 -8.72
N GLN A 138 -8.22 8.34 -8.54
CA GLN A 138 -7.57 7.03 -8.64
C GLN A 138 -8.09 6.06 -7.57
N ALA A 139 -8.18 6.48 -6.31
CA ALA A 139 -8.73 5.65 -5.24
C ALA A 139 -10.17 5.23 -5.54
N LYS A 140 -11.02 6.15 -6.02
CA LYS A 140 -12.40 5.85 -6.43
C LYS A 140 -12.45 4.90 -7.64
N ALA A 141 -11.56 5.07 -8.61
CA ALA A 141 -11.48 4.16 -9.76
C ALA A 141 -11.13 2.73 -9.32
N PHE A 142 -10.19 2.56 -8.40
CA PHE A 142 -9.82 1.24 -7.88
C PHE A 142 -10.87 0.60 -6.96
N GLN A 143 -11.82 1.38 -6.44
CA GLN A 143 -12.98 0.84 -5.72
C GLN A 143 -14.05 0.27 -6.65
N GLN A 144 -13.95 0.48 -7.98
CA GLN A 144 -14.91 -0.08 -8.93
C GLN A 144 -14.67 -1.60 -9.10
N PRO A 145 -15.70 -2.44 -8.92
CA PRO A 145 -15.57 -3.90 -9.04
C PRO A 145 -15.01 -4.34 -10.40
N GLU A 146 -15.40 -3.66 -11.47
CA GLU A 146 -14.96 -3.97 -12.83
C GLU A 146 -13.45 -3.79 -12.99
N ILE A 147 -12.88 -2.74 -12.37
CA ILE A 147 -11.44 -2.49 -12.38
C ILE A 147 -10.70 -3.57 -11.59
N ALA A 148 -11.24 -4.00 -10.44
CA ALA A 148 -10.65 -5.09 -9.66
C ALA A 148 -10.59 -6.39 -10.46
N THR A 149 -11.69 -6.79 -11.10
CA THR A 149 -11.73 -7.99 -11.97
C THR A 149 -10.75 -7.90 -13.13
N ARG A 150 -10.62 -6.72 -13.75
CA ARG A 150 -9.68 -6.49 -14.84
C ARG A 150 -8.23 -6.56 -14.40
N LEU A 151 -7.92 -6.04 -13.22
CA LEU A 151 -6.59 -6.12 -12.62
C LEU A 151 -6.21 -7.56 -12.29
N GLU A 152 -7.11 -8.34 -11.69
CA GLU A 152 -6.91 -9.77 -11.41
C GLU A 152 -6.66 -10.59 -12.69
N ALA A 153 -7.45 -10.32 -13.74
CA ALA A 153 -7.29 -10.98 -15.04
C ALA A 153 -5.94 -10.63 -15.69
N PHE A 154 -5.53 -9.37 -15.62
CA PHE A 154 -4.22 -8.93 -16.10
C PHE A 154 -3.09 -9.58 -15.30
N GLN A 155 -3.18 -9.59 -13.97
CA GLN A 155 -2.18 -10.21 -13.10
C GLN A 155 -2.03 -11.70 -13.39
N THR A 156 -3.14 -12.43 -13.54
CA THR A 156 -3.12 -13.86 -13.91
C THR A 156 -2.41 -14.09 -15.25
N ARG A 157 -2.70 -13.24 -16.25
CA ARG A 157 -2.05 -13.33 -17.56
C ARG A 157 -0.55 -13.03 -17.47
N LEU A 158 -0.17 -12.01 -16.71
CA LEU A 158 1.23 -11.67 -16.47
C LEU A 158 1.96 -12.83 -15.78
N GLU A 159 1.41 -13.37 -14.69
CA GLU A 159 2.01 -14.50 -13.96
C GLU A 159 2.17 -15.73 -14.86
N SER A 160 1.15 -16.08 -15.66
CA SER A 160 1.24 -17.16 -16.65
C SER A 160 2.38 -16.93 -17.62
N ARG A 161 2.49 -15.71 -18.18
CA ARG A 161 3.54 -15.38 -19.12
C ARG A 161 4.93 -15.39 -18.49
N MET A 162 5.06 -14.94 -17.24
CA MET A 162 6.32 -15.01 -16.49
C MET A 162 6.77 -16.46 -16.29
N VAL A 163 5.85 -17.38 -16.01
CA VAL A 163 6.17 -18.82 -15.86
C VAL A 163 6.57 -19.46 -17.19
N GLU A 164 5.95 -19.06 -18.31
CA GLU A 164 6.36 -19.49 -19.64
C GLU A 164 7.77 -18.98 -20.00
N VAL A 165 8.11 -17.75 -19.61
CA VAL A 165 9.45 -17.17 -19.80
C VAL A 165 10.49 -17.85 -18.92
N ASP A 166 10.16 -18.11 -17.65
CA ASP A 166 11.02 -18.79 -16.69
C ASP A 166 10.18 -19.62 -15.71
N PRO A 167 10.26 -20.97 -15.74
CA PRO A 167 9.52 -21.84 -14.82
C PRO A 167 9.79 -21.58 -13.33
N ALA A 168 10.94 -21.00 -12.98
CA ALA A 168 11.26 -20.63 -11.61
C ALA A 168 10.41 -19.45 -11.09
N ALA A 169 9.77 -18.69 -11.98
CA ALA A 169 8.95 -17.51 -11.62
C ALA A 169 7.88 -17.85 -10.58
N SER A 170 7.20 -19.01 -10.71
CA SER A 170 6.16 -19.41 -9.76
C SER A 170 6.71 -19.55 -8.33
N GLY A 171 7.86 -20.21 -8.18
CA GLY A 171 8.53 -20.37 -6.88
C GLY A 171 9.02 -19.05 -6.31
N LEU A 172 9.56 -18.17 -7.16
CA LEU A 172 10.00 -16.83 -6.78
C LEU A 172 8.83 -15.96 -6.28
N ILE A 173 7.68 -15.99 -6.96
CA ILE A 173 6.47 -15.25 -6.56
C ILE A 173 5.94 -15.75 -5.21
N GLN A 174 5.89 -17.07 -5.00
CA GLN A 174 5.46 -17.65 -3.72
C GLN A 174 6.40 -17.24 -2.59
N ARG A 175 7.71 -17.30 -2.84
CA ARG A 175 8.72 -16.93 -1.85
C ARG A 175 8.69 -15.44 -1.52
N LEU A 176 8.42 -14.59 -2.51
CA LEU A 176 8.20 -13.16 -2.31
C LEU A 176 7.05 -12.91 -1.32
N LYS A 177 5.87 -13.49 -1.60
CA LYS A 177 4.67 -13.36 -0.75
C LYS A 177 4.92 -13.85 0.68
N GLU A 178 5.66 -14.94 0.84
CA GLU A 178 6.05 -15.47 2.15
C GLU A 178 6.95 -14.49 2.93
N LEU A 179 7.97 -13.91 2.28
CA LEU A 179 8.89 -12.96 2.91
C LEU A 179 8.19 -11.66 3.29
N GLU A 180 7.31 -11.14 2.42
CA GLU A 180 6.49 -9.96 2.72
C GLU A 180 5.61 -10.18 3.95
N GLY A 181 4.96 -11.34 4.05
CA GLY A 181 4.15 -11.70 5.22
C GLY A 181 4.98 -11.80 6.50
N LYS A 182 6.19 -12.38 6.43
CA LYS A 182 7.12 -12.45 7.56
C LYS A 182 7.59 -11.07 8.00
N LEU A 183 7.97 -10.20 7.07
CA LEU A 183 8.42 -8.84 7.34
C LEU A 183 7.29 -7.98 7.93
N ALA A 184 6.08 -8.05 7.37
CA ALA A 184 4.91 -7.35 7.89
C ALA A 184 4.61 -7.76 9.34
N THR A 185 4.65 -9.06 9.64
CA THR A 185 4.46 -9.59 11.00
C THR A 185 5.56 -9.12 11.95
N ALA A 186 6.82 -9.13 11.50
CA ALA A 186 7.96 -8.70 12.31
C ALA A 186 7.89 -7.20 12.66
N MET A 187 7.46 -6.35 11.72
CA MET A 187 7.34 -4.91 11.93
C MET A 187 6.18 -4.54 12.88
N GLN A 188 5.15 -5.38 12.97
CA GLN A 188 4.00 -5.19 13.86
C GLN A 188 4.25 -5.72 15.28
N ALA A 189 5.28 -6.54 15.48
CA ALA A 189 5.58 -7.11 16.79
C ALA A 189 6.07 -6.00 17.76
N PRO A 190 5.49 -5.88 18.97
CA PRO A 190 5.93 -4.88 19.95
C PRO A 190 7.38 -5.16 20.34
N ARG A 191 8.26 -4.16 20.17
CA ARG A 191 9.64 -4.20 20.68
C ARG A 191 9.57 -4.28 22.20
N ARG A 192 9.89 -5.45 22.76
CA ARG A 192 9.95 -5.67 24.21
C ARG A 192 11.27 -5.18 24.78
#